data_AF-A0A7S0Q8F8-F1
#
_entry.id   AF-A0A7S0Q8F8-F1
#
_cell.length_a   1.000
_cell.length_b   1.000
_cell.length_c   1.000
_cell.angle_alpha   90.00
_cell.angle_beta   90.00
_cell.angle_gamma   90.00
#
_symmetry.space_group_name_H-M   'P 1'
#
loop_
_entity.id
_entity.type
_entity.pdbx_description
1 polymer ?
#
loop_
_entity_poly.entity_id
_entity_poly.type
_entity_poly.pdbx_seq_one_letter_code
_entity_poly.pdbx_strand_id
1 'polypeptide(L)'
;KAALRATAFNTASTALGSGLLAIPHTVAEVGLLGGLVLLAIVPLVCDRSSRFITASSDLTGLPLMAEIAQHSLGKRGGQLCALIIMVYQAGVAVSYTLVIKELLPPLLSALLPQLFVSAPSPALCLFATGALVLWPLCALRSIEHLKHVSLLAVLLIFAIATCIGYAGVRALLLDSSTPEGGRMAWRGVAWISSD
;
A
#
# COMPACT_ATOMS: atom_id res chain seq x y z
N LYS A 1 -9.63 -2.46 -26.44
CA LYS A 1 -10.50 -1.74 -25.47
C LYS A 1 -10.64 -2.46 -24.13
N ALA A 2 -10.94 -3.77 -24.09
CA ALA A 2 -11.03 -4.53 -22.83
C ALA A 2 -9.71 -4.60 -22.05
N ALA A 3 -8.58 -4.79 -22.74
CA ALA A 3 -7.25 -4.82 -22.12
C ALA A 3 -6.90 -3.51 -21.38
N LEU A 4 -7.14 -2.35 -22.01
CA LEU A 4 -6.87 -1.03 -21.41
C LEU A 4 -7.65 -0.83 -20.10
N ARG A 5 -8.94 -1.22 -20.08
CA ARG A 5 -9.78 -1.13 -18.88
C ARG A 5 -9.29 -2.04 -17.76
N ALA A 6 -8.87 -3.26 -18.10
CA ALA A 6 -8.34 -4.21 -17.12
C ALA A 6 -7.00 -3.72 -16.53
N THR A 7 -6.09 -3.19 -17.35
CA THR A 7 -4.82 -2.63 -16.89
C THR A 7 -5.03 -1.41 -16.01
N ALA A 8 -5.90 -0.47 -16.43
CA ALA A 8 -6.21 0.72 -15.63
C ALA A 8 -6.82 0.36 -14.26
N PHE A 9 -7.74 -0.61 -14.25
CA PHE A 9 -8.35 -1.09 -13.01
C PHE A 9 -7.35 -1.79 -12.09
N ASN A 10 -6.42 -2.58 -12.64
CA ASN A 10 -5.36 -3.21 -11.86
C ASN A 10 -4.44 -2.15 -11.24
N THR A 11 -3.99 -1.17 -12.03
CA THR A 11 -3.15 -0.07 -11.53
C THR A 11 -3.86 0.73 -10.43
N ALA A 12 -5.16 1.02 -10.60
CA ALA A 12 -5.95 1.69 -9.58
C ALA A 12 -6.07 0.85 -8.29
N SER A 13 -6.29 -0.45 -8.40
CA SER A 13 -6.39 -1.36 -7.25
C SER A 13 -5.08 -1.43 -6.46
N THR A 14 -3.94 -1.43 -7.16
CA THR A 14 -2.61 -1.38 -6.51
C THR A 14 -2.37 -0.04 -5.81
N ALA A 15 -2.73 1.08 -6.44
CA ALA A 15 -2.59 2.41 -5.85
C ALA A 15 -3.47 2.60 -4.60
N LEU A 16 -4.70 2.05 -4.61
CA LEU A 16 -5.59 2.06 -3.46
C LEU A 16 -5.04 1.24 -2.29
N GLY A 17 -4.33 0.14 -2.53
CA GLY A 17 -3.86 -0.78 -1.49
C GLY A 17 -3.05 -0.11 -0.37
N SER A 18 -1.83 0.35 -0.67
CA SER A 18 -0.97 1.00 0.34
C SER A 18 -1.35 2.46 0.58
N GLY A 19 -1.89 3.14 -0.44
CA GLY A 19 -2.26 4.56 -0.36
C GLY A 19 -3.43 4.83 0.58
N LEU A 20 -4.45 3.97 0.61
CA LEU A 20 -5.64 4.19 1.44
C LEU A 20 -5.33 4.25 2.94
N LEU A 21 -4.36 3.45 3.41
CA LEU A 21 -3.96 3.41 4.81
C LEU A 21 -3.15 4.65 5.22
N ALA A 22 -2.42 5.26 4.29
CA ALA A 22 -1.64 6.47 4.54
C ALA A 22 -2.49 7.75 4.53
N ILE A 23 -3.63 7.78 3.83
CA ILE A 23 -4.51 8.96 3.74
C ILE A 23 -5.00 9.45 5.11
N PRO A 24 -5.60 8.62 6.00
CA PRO A 24 -6.09 9.12 7.29
C PRO A 24 -4.96 9.66 8.17
N HIS A 25 -3.79 9.03 8.13
CA HIS A 25 -2.61 9.48 8.87
C HIS A 25 -2.10 10.83 8.36
N THR A 26 -1.95 10.98 7.04
CA THR A 26 -1.49 12.24 6.43
C THR A 26 -2.47 13.39 6.64
N VAL A 27 -3.78 13.12 6.60
CA VAL A 27 -4.81 14.13 6.92
C VAL A 27 -4.80 14.49 8.41
N ALA A 28 -4.52 13.54 9.30
CA ALA A 28 -4.37 13.82 10.73
C ALA A 28 -3.16 14.72 11.03
N GLU A 29 -2.05 14.57 10.31
CA GLU A 29 -0.83 15.36 10.53
C GLU A 29 -0.85 16.73 9.84
N VAL A 30 -1.31 16.79 8.58
CA VAL A 30 -1.25 18.01 7.74
C VAL A 30 -2.57 18.79 7.80
N GLY A 31 -3.61 18.21 8.39
CA GLY A 31 -4.96 18.77 8.43
C GLY A 31 -5.73 18.58 7.11
N LEU A 32 -7.05 18.81 7.16
CA LEU A 32 -7.96 18.56 6.03
C LEU A 32 -7.57 19.33 4.77
N LEU A 33 -7.28 20.63 4.91
CA LEU A 33 -6.95 21.48 3.77
C LEU A 33 -5.61 21.06 3.13
N GLY A 34 -4.60 20.76 3.95
CA GLY A 34 -3.30 20.31 3.46
C GLY A 34 -3.36 18.93 2.80
N GLY A 35 -4.13 18.00 3.37
CA GLY A 35 -4.43 16.71 2.74
C GLY A 35 -5.14 16.84 1.40
N LEU A 36 -6.11 17.76 1.28
CA LEU A 36 -6.82 18.02 0.02
C LEU A 36 -5.90 18.59 -1.06
N VAL A 37 -5.01 19.51 -0.68
CA VAL A 37 -3.99 20.07 -1.58
C VAL A 37 -3.01 18.99 -2.04
N LEU A 38 -2.54 18.13 -1.13
CA LEU A 38 -1.67 17.00 -1.48
C LEU A 38 -2.38 16.02 -2.42
N LEU A 39 -3.65 15.70 -2.17
CA LEU A 39 -4.48 14.87 -3.03
C LEU A 39 -4.70 15.48 -4.42
N ALA A 40 -4.60 16.80 -4.59
CA ALA A 40 -4.65 17.45 -5.89
C ALA A 40 -3.29 17.48 -6.60
N ILE A 41 -2.21 17.74 -5.86
CA ILE A 41 -0.85 17.87 -6.43
C ILE A 41 -0.27 16.52 -6.84
N VAL A 42 -0.42 15.48 -6.00
CA VAL A 42 0.19 14.16 -6.25
C VAL A 42 -0.27 13.55 -7.58
N PRO A 43 -1.57 13.54 -7.94
CA PRO A 43 -2.01 13.05 -9.25
C PRO A 43 -1.48 13.88 -10.42
N LEU A 44 -1.34 15.20 -10.27
CA LEU A 44 -0.76 16.06 -11.32
C LEU A 44 0.71 15.70 -11.56
N VAL A 45 1.50 15.56 -10.50
CA VAL A 45 2.90 15.14 -10.60
C VAL A 45 3.02 13.73 -11.19
N CYS A 46 2.14 12.82 -10.78
CA CYS A 46 2.09 11.45 -11.29
C CYS A 46 1.76 11.42 -12.79
N ASP A 47 0.72 12.13 -13.24
CA ASP A 47 0.36 12.22 -14.67
C ASP A 47 1.51 12.79 -15.50
N ARG A 48 2.18 13.85 -15.04
CA ARG A 48 3.35 14.42 -15.73
C ARG A 48 4.52 13.45 -15.79
N SER A 49 4.77 12.73 -14.70
CA SER A 49 5.85 11.74 -14.63
C SER A 49 5.58 10.56 -15.57
N SER A 50 4.37 10.01 -15.57
CA SER A 50 3.99 8.93 -16.48
C SER A 50 4.11 9.35 -17.95
N ARG A 51 3.63 10.56 -18.31
CA ARG A 51 3.78 11.09 -19.68
C ARG A 51 5.22 11.24 -20.10
N PHE A 52 6.09 11.71 -19.20
CA PHE A 52 7.52 11.84 -19.47
C PHE A 52 8.16 10.49 -19.77
N ILE A 53 7.83 9.46 -18.99
CA ILE A 53 8.34 8.10 -19.19
C ILE A 53 7.84 7.52 -20.52
N THR A 54 6.55 7.67 -20.81
CA THR A 54 5.97 7.19 -22.07
C THR A 54 6.61 7.88 -23.26
N ALA A 55 6.75 9.21 -23.24
CA ALA A 55 7.41 9.94 -24.32
C ALA A 55 8.87 9.53 -24.49
N SER A 56 9.59 9.27 -23.39
CA SER A 56 10.98 8.79 -23.45
C SER A 56 11.08 7.36 -23.99
N SER A 57 10.10 6.50 -23.68
CA SER A 57 10.00 5.15 -24.25
C SER A 57 9.73 5.20 -25.75
N ASP A 58 8.82 6.07 -26.20
CA ASP A 58 8.49 6.25 -27.61
C ASP A 58 9.70 6.75 -28.43
N LEU A 59 10.47 7.68 -27.87
CA LEU A 59 11.67 8.23 -28.52
C LEU A 59 12.84 7.24 -28.60
N THR A 60 13.00 6.38 -27.58
CA THR A 60 14.11 5.42 -27.52
C THR A 60 13.75 4.04 -28.09
N GLY A 61 12.47 3.73 -28.24
CA GLY A 61 11.96 2.40 -28.60
C GLY A 61 12.20 1.33 -27.53
N LEU A 62 12.65 1.72 -26.33
CA LEU A 62 12.98 0.79 -25.25
C LEU A 62 11.83 0.68 -24.24
N PRO A 63 11.46 -0.54 -23.82
CA PRO A 63 10.33 -0.76 -22.91
C PRO A 63 10.69 -0.62 -21.42
N LEU A 64 11.96 -0.78 -21.05
CA LEU A 64 12.40 -0.72 -19.65
C LEU A 64 12.91 0.67 -19.27
N MET A 65 12.42 1.20 -18.14
CA MET A 65 12.88 2.46 -17.55
C MET A 65 14.41 2.52 -17.36
N ALA A 66 15.02 1.42 -16.90
CA ALA A 66 16.47 1.34 -16.74
C ALA A 66 17.23 1.37 -18.08
N GLU A 67 16.64 0.81 -19.15
CA GLU A 67 17.23 0.82 -20.49
C GLU A 67 17.06 2.20 -21.14
N ILE A 68 15.91 2.86 -20.97
CA ILE A 68 15.67 4.25 -21.38
C ILE A 68 16.68 5.17 -20.70
N ALA A 69 16.91 4.99 -19.39
CA ALA A 69 17.91 5.74 -18.64
C ALA A 69 19.34 5.40 -19.11
N GLN A 70 19.64 4.15 -19.42
CA GLN A 70 20.94 3.75 -19.96
C GLN A 70 21.21 4.39 -21.32
N HIS A 71 20.20 4.48 -22.18
CA HIS A 71 20.32 5.09 -23.49
C HIS A 71 20.48 6.62 -23.39
N SER A 72 19.72 7.26 -22.50
CA SER A 72 19.69 8.73 -22.38
C SER A 72 20.85 9.30 -21.55
N LEU A 73 21.29 8.59 -20.51
CA LEU A 73 22.28 9.04 -19.52
C LEU A 73 23.57 8.19 -19.52
N GLY A 74 23.67 7.20 -20.42
CA GLY A 74 24.77 6.25 -20.50
C GLY A 74 24.70 5.11 -19.48
N LYS A 75 25.68 4.20 -19.53
CA LYS A 75 25.74 2.98 -18.68
C LYS A 75 25.58 3.24 -17.19
N ARG A 76 26.22 4.31 -16.67
CA ARG A 76 26.13 4.66 -15.24
C ARG A 76 24.72 5.14 -14.84
N GLY A 77 24.07 5.92 -15.70
CA GLY A 77 22.69 6.38 -15.48
C GLY A 77 21.68 5.24 -15.49
N GLY A 78 21.87 4.26 -16.39
CA GLY A 78 21.07 3.03 -16.41
C GLY A 78 21.19 2.21 -15.13
N GLN A 79 22.42 1.99 -14.66
CA GLN A 79 22.69 1.26 -13.41
C GLN A 79 22.10 1.98 -12.17
N LEU A 80 22.23 3.31 -12.11
CA LEU A 80 21.63 4.09 -11.03
C LEU A 80 20.09 4.01 -11.05
N CYS A 81 19.48 4.12 -12.22
CA CYS A 81 18.03 3.98 -12.37
C CYS A 81 17.55 2.59 -11.95
N ALA A 82 18.25 1.53 -12.36
CA ALA A 82 17.96 0.17 -11.93
C ALA A 82 18.05 0.01 -10.40
N LEU A 83 19.08 0.59 -9.77
CA LEU A 83 19.23 0.59 -8.31
C LEU A 83 18.05 1.29 -7.63
N ILE A 84 17.65 2.47 -8.10
CA ILE A 84 16.50 3.22 -7.56
C ILE A 84 15.22 2.40 -7.65
N ILE A 85 14.97 1.76 -8.80
CA ILE A 85 13.80 0.90 -8.99
C ILE A 85 13.85 -0.29 -8.03
N MET A 86 15.01 -0.93 -7.84
CA MET A 86 15.15 -2.03 -6.88
C MET A 86 14.85 -1.59 -5.45
N VAL A 87 15.39 -0.45 -5.02
CA VAL A 87 15.13 0.10 -3.68
C VAL A 87 13.66 0.46 -3.51
N TYR A 88 13.04 1.07 -4.52
CA TYR A 88 11.60 1.37 -4.51
C TYR A 88 10.76 0.10 -4.36
N GLN A 89 11.03 -0.94 -5.14
CA GLN A 89 10.30 -2.21 -5.06
C GLN A 89 10.51 -2.91 -3.70
N ALA A 90 11.71 -2.85 -3.13
CA ALA A 90 11.98 -3.37 -1.80
C ALA A 90 11.16 -2.62 -0.72
N GLY A 91 11.10 -1.29 -0.79
CA GLY A 91 10.30 -0.48 0.11
C GLY A 91 8.80 -0.80 0.04
N VAL A 92 8.27 -0.96 -1.18
CA VAL A 92 6.88 -1.36 -1.41
C VAL A 92 6.59 -2.73 -0.79
N ALA A 93 7.48 -3.70 -0.96
CA ALA A 93 7.32 -5.03 -0.38
C ALA A 93 7.30 -5.00 1.16
N VAL A 94 8.22 -4.26 1.78
CA VAL A 94 8.25 -4.06 3.24
C VAL A 94 6.96 -3.38 3.73
N SER A 95 6.48 -2.36 3.02
CA SER A 95 5.22 -1.69 3.34
C SER A 95 4.04 -2.67 3.35
N TYR A 96 3.91 -3.53 2.34
CA TYR A 96 2.87 -4.55 2.31
C TYR A 96 2.99 -5.58 3.45
N THR A 97 4.20 -6.00 3.81
CA THR A 97 4.39 -6.89 4.97
C THR A 97 3.95 -6.24 6.28
N LEU A 98 4.23 -4.95 6.46
CA LEU A 98 3.79 -4.18 7.63
C LEU A 98 2.26 -4.07 7.67
N VAL A 99 1.63 -3.79 6.53
CA VAL A 99 0.17 -3.76 6.40
C VAL A 99 -0.44 -5.12 6.76
N ILE A 100 0.09 -6.23 6.23
CA ILE A 100 -0.40 -7.56 6.58
C ILE A 100 -0.25 -7.83 8.07
N LYS A 101 0.87 -7.42 8.70
CA LYS A 101 1.07 -7.56 10.14
C LYS A 101 -0.01 -6.83 10.95
N GLU A 102 -0.45 -5.66 10.51
CA GLU A 102 -1.50 -4.89 11.20
C GLU A 102 -2.91 -5.48 10.99
N LEU A 103 -3.17 -6.01 9.79
CA LEU A 103 -4.47 -6.60 9.44
C LEU A 103 -4.65 -8.04 9.93
N LEU A 104 -3.56 -8.81 10.10
CA LEU A 104 -3.64 -10.23 10.42
C LEU A 104 -4.28 -10.53 11.79
N PRO A 105 -3.92 -9.86 12.90
CA PRO A 105 -4.52 -10.12 14.20
C PRO A 105 -6.05 -9.91 14.25
N PRO A 106 -6.62 -8.78 13.78
CA PRO A 106 -8.07 -8.60 13.79
C PRO A 106 -8.78 -9.58 12.84
N LEU A 107 -8.22 -9.86 11.67
CA LEU A 107 -8.80 -10.84 10.74
C LEU A 107 -8.81 -12.26 11.33
N LEU A 108 -7.73 -12.68 11.97
CA LEU A 108 -7.63 -14.02 12.56
C LEU A 108 -8.54 -14.15 13.78
N SER A 109 -8.67 -13.08 14.59
CA SER A 109 -9.61 -13.06 15.71
C SER A 109 -11.08 -13.16 15.28
N ALA A 110 -11.42 -12.62 14.09
CA ALA A 110 -12.77 -12.65 13.54
C ALA A 110 -13.12 -13.99 12.86
N LEU A 111 -12.14 -14.65 12.22
CA LEU A 111 -12.35 -15.89 11.46
C LEU A 111 -12.08 -17.15 12.27
N LEU A 112 -11.05 -17.16 13.12
CA LEU A 112 -10.55 -18.36 13.83
C LEU A 112 -10.08 -17.98 15.25
N PRO A 113 -11.00 -17.81 16.21
CA PRO A 113 -10.67 -17.44 17.59
C PRO A 113 -9.82 -18.49 18.34
N GLN A 114 -9.69 -19.71 17.79
CA GLN A 114 -9.11 -20.87 18.50
C GLN A 114 -7.59 -21.07 18.26
N LEU A 115 -6.99 -20.32 17.32
CA LEU A 115 -5.55 -20.42 16.99
C LEU A 115 -4.68 -19.32 17.65
N PHE A 116 -5.28 -18.43 18.44
CA PHE A 116 -4.63 -17.21 18.95
C PHE A 116 -3.64 -17.44 20.10
N VAL A 117 -3.51 -18.67 20.61
CA VAL A 117 -2.76 -18.97 21.85
C VAL A 117 -1.24 -19.12 21.64
N SER A 118 -0.75 -19.20 20.39
CA SER A 118 0.69 -19.42 20.16
C SER A 118 1.23 -18.58 19.00
N ALA A 119 1.13 -17.25 19.11
CA ALA A 119 1.80 -16.34 18.19
C ALA A 119 3.21 -16.01 18.73
N PRO A 120 4.31 -16.42 18.04
CA PRO A 120 5.64 -15.97 18.40
C PRO A 120 5.79 -14.46 18.17
N SER A 121 6.73 -13.84 18.88
CA SER A 121 6.94 -12.38 18.92
C SER A 121 6.86 -11.72 17.52
N PRO A 122 6.16 -10.58 17.39
CA PRO A 122 5.93 -9.89 16.11
C PRO A 122 7.22 -9.45 15.40
N ALA A 123 8.35 -9.38 16.12
CA ALA A 123 9.67 -9.08 15.57
C ALA A 123 10.30 -10.26 14.81
N LEU A 124 10.15 -11.49 15.33
CA LEU A 124 10.63 -12.71 14.68
C LEU A 124 9.84 -13.02 13.41
N CYS A 125 8.53 -12.74 13.41
CA CYS A 125 7.68 -12.90 12.24
C CYS A 125 8.06 -11.90 11.12
N LEU A 126 8.44 -10.67 11.47
CA LEU A 126 8.92 -9.65 10.53
C LEU A 126 10.31 -10.00 9.96
N PHE A 127 11.21 -10.51 10.81
CA PHE A 127 12.55 -10.92 10.39
C PHE A 127 12.50 -12.20 9.54
N ALA A 128 11.63 -13.15 9.88
CA ALA A 128 11.42 -14.38 9.12
C ALA A 128 10.68 -14.12 7.80
N THR A 129 9.67 -13.25 7.75
CA THR A 129 9.04 -12.86 6.46
C THR A 129 10.01 -12.05 5.61
N GLY A 130 10.78 -11.14 6.21
CA GLY A 130 11.82 -10.38 5.52
C GLY A 130 12.94 -11.25 4.94
N ALA A 131 13.45 -12.23 5.68
CA ALA A 131 14.54 -13.09 5.23
C ALA A 131 14.09 -14.30 4.38
N LEU A 132 12.89 -14.84 4.65
CA LEU A 132 12.40 -16.08 4.05
C LEU A 132 11.37 -15.86 2.94
N VAL A 133 10.76 -14.68 2.79
CA VAL A 133 9.77 -14.39 1.72
C VAL A 133 10.36 -13.48 0.64
N LEU A 134 11.05 -12.39 0.99
CA LEU A 134 11.70 -11.51 -0.01
C LEU A 134 12.83 -12.24 -0.77
N TRP A 135 13.59 -13.10 -0.08
CA TRP A 135 14.71 -13.84 -0.66
C TRP A 135 14.28 -14.86 -1.74
N PRO A 136 13.24 -15.71 -1.54
CA PRO A 136 12.72 -16.57 -2.61
C PRO A 136 11.76 -15.87 -3.58
N LEU A 137 11.10 -14.75 -3.24
CA LEU A 137 10.26 -14.01 -4.21
C LEU A 137 11.07 -13.42 -5.36
N CYS A 138 12.32 -13.01 -5.12
CA CYS A 138 13.24 -12.62 -6.18
C CYS A 138 13.63 -13.80 -7.11
N ALA A 139 13.36 -15.05 -6.70
CA ALA A 139 13.69 -16.26 -7.44
C ALA A 139 12.48 -16.92 -8.16
N LEU A 140 11.24 -16.50 -7.88
CA LEU A 140 10.05 -17.18 -8.42
C LEU A 140 9.49 -16.52 -9.69
N ARG A 141 9.91 -17.08 -10.83
CA ARG A 141 9.59 -16.66 -12.21
C ARG A 141 8.23 -17.17 -12.73
N SER A 142 7.18 -17.25 -11.91
CA SER A 142 5.86 -17.70 -12.40
C SER A 142 4.72 -16.80 -11.94
N ILE A 143 4.12 -16.11 -12.92
CA ILE A 143 3.07 -15.08 -12.81
C ILE A 143 1.75 -15.64 -13.38
N GLU A 144 1.44 -16.93 -13.18
CA GLU A 144 0.26 -17.55 -13.81
C GLU A 144 -1.00 -17.58 -12.93
N HIS A 145 -0.89 -17.40 -11.60
CA HIS A 145 -2.04 -17.49 -10.68
C HIS A 145 -2.63 -16.14 -10.22
N LEU A 146 -2.18 -14.99 -10.76
CA LEU A 146 -2.53 -13.65 -10.25
C LEU A 146 -3.97 -13.18 -10.52
N LYS A 147 -4.72 -13.83 -11.43
CA LYS A 147 -6.06 -13.35 -11.81
C LYS A 147 -7.10 -13.49 -10.69
N HIS A 148 -6.98 -14.49 -9.82
CA HIS A 148 -7.89 -14.67 -8.67
C HIS A 148 -7.53 -13.78 -7.49
N VAL A 149 -6.23 -13.48 -7.32
CA VAL A 149 -5.73 -12.60 -6.25
C VAL A 149 -6.20 -11.16 -6.45
N SER A 150 -6.30 -10.68 -7.70
CA SER A 150 -6.79 -9.33 -8.00
C SER A 150 -8.27 -9.14 -7.62
N LEU A 151 -9.14 -10.12 -7.92
CA LEU A 151 -10.56 -10.07 -7.52
C LEU A 151 -10.72 -10.12 -5.99
N LEU A 152 -9.94 -10.97 -5.32
CA LEU A 152 -9.93 -11.07 -3.86
C LEU A 152 -9.47 -9.75 -3.21
N ALA A 153 -8.41 -9.13 -3.73
CA ALA A 153 -7.90 -7.85 -3.24
C ALA A 153 -8.95 -6.73 -3.35
N VAL A 154 -9.68 -6.65 -4.47
CA VAL A 154 -10.76 -5.67 -4.66
C VAL A 154 -11.88 -5.89 -3.66
N LEU A 155 -12.27 -7.15 -3.44
CA LEU A 155 -13.32 -7.50 -2.48
C LEU A 155 -12.91 -7.13 -1.05
N LEU A 156 -11.63 -7.36 -0.72
CA LEU A 156 -11.05 -6.99 0.57
C LEU A 156 -11.01 -5.47 0.77
N ILE A 157 -10.61 -4.70 -0.26
CA ILE A 157 -10.64 -3.22 -0.23
C ILE A 157 -12.07 -2.73 0.00
N PHE A 158 -13.04 -3.30 -0.71
CA PHE A 158 -14.46 -2.98 -0.50
C PHE A 158 -14.92 -3.31 0.92
N ALA A 159 -14.54 -4.47 1.45
CA ALA A 159 -14.88 -4.88 2.82
C ALA A 159 -14.26 -3.95 3.87
N ILE A 160 -13.01 -3.51 3.68
CA ILE A 160 -12.34 -2.54 4.56
C ILE A 160 -13.06 -1.19 4.47
N ALA A 161 -13.36 -0.71 3.26
CA ALA A 161 -14.05 0.56 3.06
C ALA A 161 -15.46 0.57 3.70
N THR A 162 -16.23 -0.51 3.55
CA THR A 162 -17.56 -0.62 4.19
C THR A 162 -17.44 -0.77 5.71
N CYS A 163 -16.43 -1.48 6.22
CA CYS A 163 -16.15 -1.57 7.65
C CYS A 163 -15.81 -0.20 8.25
N ILE A 164 -14.92 0.56 7.62
CA ILE A 164 -14.56 1.92 8.04
C ILE A 164 -15.80 2.84 7.97
N GLY A 165 -16.57 2.76 6.89
CA GLY A 165 -17.81 3.53 6.74
C GLY A 165 -18.83 3.20 7.83
N TYR A 166 -19.04 1.92 8.13
CA TYR A 166 -19.94 1.48 9.19
C TYR A 166 -19.45 1.89 10.57
N ALA A 167 -18.15 1.76 10.86
CA ALA A 167 -17.55 2.20 12.11
C ALA A 167 -17.66 3.72 12.29
N GLY A 168 -17.44 4.50 11.22
CA GLY A 168 -17.60 5.95 11.22
C GLY A 168 -19.06 6.39 11.45
N VAL A 169 -20.02 5.75 10.76
CA VAL A 169 -21.45 6.02 10.98
C VAL A 169 -21.87 5.63 12.39
N ARG A 170 -21.41 4.48 12.90
CA ARG A 170 -21.68 4.06 14.28
C ARG A 170 -21.08 5.02 15.30
N ALA A 171 -19.88 5.56 15.06
CA ALA A 171 -19.28 6.58 15.90
C ALA A 171 -20.10 7.88 15.90
N LEU A 172 -20.57 8.34 14.74
CA LEU A 172 -21.43 9.53 14.62
C LEU A 172 -22.81 9.34 15.27
N LEU A 173 -23.37 8.13 15.19
CA LEU A 173 -24.66 7.81 15.82
C LEU A 173 -24.54 7.71 17.35
N LEU A 174 -23.40 7.20 17.87
CA LEU A 174 -23.14 7.12 19.32
C LEU A 174 -22.68 8.45 19.94
N ASP A 175 -22.02 9.34 19.17
CA ASP A 175 -21.62 10.68 19.64
C ASP A 175 -22.83 11.59 19.91
N SER A 176 -23.99 11.29 19.30
CA SER A 176 -25.25 11.98 19.59
C SER A 176 -25.86 11.67 20.96
N SER A 177 -25.36 10.68 21.70
CA SER A 177 -25.92 10.24 22.99
C SER A 177 -25.01 10.46 24.21
N THR A 178 -23.79 11.01 24.06
CA THR A 178 -22.90 11.32 25.19
C THR A 178 -22.44 12.79 25.21
N PRO A 179 -23.06 13.65 26.02
CA PRO A 179 -22.61 15.03 26.20
C PRO A 179 -21.47 15.08 27.24
N GLU A 180 -20.31 14.49 26.96
CA GLU A 180 -19.07 14.81 27.71
C GLU A 180 -17.84 14.86 26.78
N GLY A 181 -17.61 16.07 26.27
CA GLY A 181 -16.33 16.77 26.27
C GLY A 181 -15.02 15.96 26.17
N GLY A 182 -14.41 16.02 24.98
CA GLY A 182 -13.07 16.61 24.90
C GLY A 182 -11.85 15.71 25.15
N ARG A 183 -11.99 14.38 25.22
CA ARG A 183 -10.85 13.46 25.16
C ARG A 183 -11.18 12.20 24.36
N MET A 184 -11.22 12.34 23.04
CA MET A 184 -10.92 11.25 22.11
C MET A 184 -9.45 10.84 22.31
N ALA A 185 -9.20 10.14 23.41
CA ALA A 185 -7.97 9.44 23.65
C ALA A 185 -7.85 8.36 22.57
N TRP A 186 -6.90 8.54 21.67
CA TRP A 186 -6.41 7.57 20.70
C TRP A 186 -5.86 6.31 21.42
N ARG A 187 -6.71 5.59 22.16
CA ARG A 187 -6.34 4.35 22.88
C ARG A 187 -6.18 3.14 21.96
N GLY A 188 -6.30 3.33 20.65
CA GLY A 188 -5.91 2.34 19.63
C GLY A 188 -4.39 2.30 19.36
N VAL A 189 -3.62 3.29 19.85
CA VAL A 189 -2.14 3.38 19.65
C VAL A 189 -1.37 3.04 20.94
N ALA A 190 -2.04 2.48 21.96
CA ALA A 190 -1.43 2.16 23.25
C ALA A 190 -0.54 0.90 23.28
N TRP A 191 -0.09 0.39 22.12
CA TRP A 191 0.81 -0.77 22.01
C TRP A 191 2.27 -0.40 21.67
N ILE A 192 2.62 0.90 21.68
CA ILE A 192 3.98 1.39 21.38
C ILE A 192 4.70 1.97 22.63
N SER A 193 4.12 1.86 23.81
CA SER A 193 4.82 2.19 25.06
C SER A 193 4.48 1.22 26.18
N SER A 194 5.18 0.09 26.18
CA SER A 194 5.47 -0.67 27.38
C SER A 194 6.74 -1.46 27.10
N ASP A 195 7.74 -1.18 27.95
CA ASP A 195 9.07 -1.77 28.01
C ASP A 195 9.12 -3.30 27.84
#